data_AF-A0A4Q2ZB39-F1
#
_entry.id   AF-A0A4Q2ZB39-F1
#
_cell.length_a   1.000
_cell.length_b   1.000
_cell.length_c   1.000
_cell.angle_alpha   90.00
_cell.angle_beta   90.00
_cell.angle_gamma   90.00
#
_symmetry.space_group_name_H-M   'P 1'
#
loop_
_entity.id
_entity.type
_entity.pdbx_description
1 polymer ?
#
loop_
_entity_poly.entity_id
_entity_poly.type
_entity_poly.pdbx_seq_one_letter_code
_entity_poly.pdbx_strand_id
1 'polypeptide(L)'
;MGKFFRDIFTGRDNKTYEMGRVLWFQSVQAFILITMYSLYKGNDFDPITWGAGVAALIAGGGAAIKLKQESEPNEPQQDYLDAVVAAKEKGQRLTTKKTVVATESATVEDSDCK
;
A
#
# COMPACT_ATOMS: atom_id res chain seq x y z
N MET A 1 -7.02 -8.69 11.49
CA MET A 1 -7.57 -7.42 10.98
C MET A 1 -6.52 -6.39 10.58
N GLY A 2 -5.28 -6.41 11.13
CA GLY A 2 -4.29 -5.37 10.82
C GLY A 2 -3.83 -5.26 9.37
N LYS A 3 -3.84 -6.35 8.60
CA LYS A 3 -3.30 -6.34 7.22
C LYS A 3 -4.12 -5.48 6.26
N PHE A 4 -5.45 -5.56 6.31
CA PHE A 4 -6.33 -4.79 5.43
C PHE A 4 -6.20 -3.28 5.63
N PHE A 5 -6.17 -2.81 6.88
CA PHE A 5 -5.97 -1.39 7.18
C PHE A 5 -4.54 -0.94 6.86
N ARG A 6 -3.56 -1.81 7.08
CA ARG A 6 -2.17 -1.52 6.70
C ARG A 6 -2.10 -1.29 5.19
N ASP A 7 -2.60 -2.23 4.38
CA ASP A 7 -2.57 -2.15 2.91
C ASP A 7 -3.34 -0.92 2.36
N ILE A 8 -4.32 -0.37 3.10
CA ILE A 8 -5.03 0.87 2.72
C ILE A 8 -4.19 2.13 2.98
N PHE A 9 -3.46 2.17 4.09
CA PHE A 9 -2.74 3.38 4.55
C PHE A 9 -1.24 3.37 4.24
N THR A 10 -0.69 2.23 3.84
CA THR A 10 0.72 2.13 3.42
C THR A 10 0.88 2.25 1.91
N GLY A 11 2.08 2.65 1.49
CA GLY A 11 2.51 2.65 0.09
C GLY A 11 2.66 1.23 -0.46
N ARG A 12 3.22 1.12 -1.67
CA ARG A 12 3.40 -0.17 -2.37
C ARG A 12 4.22 -1.21 -1.58
N ASP A 13 5.10 -0.76 -0.69
CA ASP A 13 5.97 -1.61 0.16
C ASP A 13 5.24 -2.27 1.35
N ASN A 14 4.00 -1.87 1.64
CA ASN A 14 3.23 -2.27 2.81
C ASN A 14 3.93 -2.04 4.17
N LYS A 15 4.91 -1.13 4.20
CA LYS A 15 5.75 -0.82 5.36
C LYS A 15 5.72 0.66 5.71
N THR A 16 5.76 1.55 4.71
CA THR A 16 5.74 3.00 4.93
C THR A 16 4.33 3.54 4.85
N TYR A 17 3.93 4.33 5.85
CA TYR A 17 2.65 5.05 5.82
C TYR A 17 2.68 6.14 4.76
N GLU A 18 1.72 6.12 3.84
CA GLU A 18 1.60 7.14 2.81
C GLU A 18 0.66 8.24 3.31
N MET A 19 1.25 9.41 3.58
CA MET A 19 0.53 10.52 4.19
C MET A 19 -0.61 11.02 3.29
N GLY A 20 -0.50 10.88 1.96
CA GLY A 20 -1.55 11.23 1.00
C GLY A 20 -2.82 10.38 1.17
N ARG A 21 -2.71 9.07 1.36
CA ARG A 21 -3.81 8.13 1.57
C ARG A 21 -4.51 8.40 2.90
N VAL A 22 -3.72 8.69 3.94
CA VAL A 22 -4.25 9.08 5.26
C VAL A 22 -5.02 10.40 5.15
N LEU A 23 -4.44 11.42 4.53
CA LEU A 23 -5.07 12.74 4.40
C LEU A 23 -6.29 12.70 3.47
N TRP A 24 -6.24 11.89 2.42
CA TRP A 24 -7.37 11.66 1.52
C TRP A 24 -8.52 10.96 2.25
N PHE A 25 -8.23 9.90 3.02
CA PHE A 25 -9.23 9.24 3.86
C PHE A 25 -9.86 10.23 4.87
N GLN A 26 -9.05 11.06 5.52
CA GLN A 26 -9.54 12.09 6.44
C GLN A 26 -10.47 13.10 5.72
N SER A 27 -10.17 13.42 4.46
CA SER A 27 -10.99 14.33 3.65
C SER A 27 -12.34 13.71 3.29
N VAL A 28 -12.38 12.42 2.92
CA VAL A 28 -13.63 11.66 2.71
C VAL A 28 -14.47 11.68 3.99
N GLN A 29 -13.84 11.40 5.14
CA GLN A 29 -14.53 11.37 6.42
C GLN A 29 -15.11 12.74 6.78
N ALA A 30 -14.33 13.82 6.62
CA ALA A 30 -14.79 15.18 6.86
C ALA A 30 -15.98 15.55 5.95
N PHE A 31 -15.92 15.19 4.67
CA PHE A 31 -16.98 15.43 3.71
C PHE A 31 -18.31 14.77 4.14
N ILE A 32 -18.25 13.52 4.59
CA ILE A 32 -19.43 12.79 5.09
C ILE A 32 -19.96 13.44 6.38
N LEU A 33 -19.08 13.75 7.34
CA LEU A 33 -19.49 14.33 8.63
C LEU A 33 -20.14 15.71 8.46
N ILE A 34 -19.58 16.55 7.59
CA ILE A 34 -20.15 17.87 7.28
C ILE A 34 -21.52 17.72 6.61
N THR A 35 -21.66 16.76 5.70
CA THR A 35 -22.95 16.45 5.07
C THR A 35 -23.98 16.04 6.12
N MET A 36 -23.64 15.09 6.99
CA MET A 36 -24.52 14.62 8.06
C MET A 36 -24.92 15.74 9.02
N TYR A 37 -23.97 16.61 9.39
CA TYR A 37 -24.24 17.77 10.25
C TYR A 37 -25.19 18.79 9.57
N SER A 38 -25.02 19.01 8.27
CA SER A 38 -25.92 19.87 7.49
C SER A 38 -27.35 19.32 7.47
N LEU A 39 -27.50 18.00 7.26
CA LEU A 39 -28.80 17.33 7.26
C LEU A 39 -29.45 17.34 8.64
N TYR A 40 -28.65 17.15 9.70
CA TYR A 40 -29.13 17.26 11.07
C TYR A 40 -29.70 18.65 11.39
N LYS A 41 -29.15 19.71 10.79
CA LYS A 41 -29.68 21.08 10.90
C LYS A 41 -30.95 21.33 10.09
N GLY A 42 -31.40 20.37 9.30
CA GLY A 42 -32.58 20.49 8.44
C GLY A 42 -32.33 21.21 7.11
N ASN A 43 -31.08 21.28 6.65
CA ASN A 43 -30.80 21.77 5.29
C ASN A 43 -31.22 20.72 4.25
N ASP A 44 -31.60 21.21 3.06
CA ASP A 44 -31.95 20.35 1.94
C ASP A 44 -30.75 19.54 1.43
N PHE A 45 -31.01 18.30 1.04
CA PHE A 45 -30.03 17.43 0.39
C PHE A 45 -30.18 17.48 -1.13
N ASP A 46 -29.17 17.99 -1.83
CA ASP A 46 -29.07 17.85 -3.28
C ASP A 46 -28.12 16.68 -3.63
N PRO A 47 -28.67 15.53 -4.08
CA PRO A 47 -27.86 14.35 -4.41
C PRO A 47 -26.95 14.55 -5.62
N ILE A 48 -27.28 15.46 -6.55
CA ILE A 48 -26.47 15.67 -7.76
C ILE A 48 -25.22 16.47 -7.41
N THR A 49 -25.38 17.60 -6.73
CA THR A 49 -24.24 18.42 -6.28
C THR A 49 -23.36 17.65 -5.30
N TRP A 50 -23.97 16.89 -4.39
CA TRP A 50 -23.21 16.04 -3.46
C TRP A 50 -22.43 14.95 -4.20
N GLY A 51 -23.07 14.26 -5.15
CA GLY A 51 -22.44 13.21 -5.96
C GLY A 51 -21.29 13.74 -6.82
N ALA A 52 -21.41 14.94 -7.38
CA ALA A 52 -20.32 15.62 -8.08
C ALA A 52 -19.12 15.89 -7.15
N GLY A 53 -19.38 16.33 -5.92
CA GLY A 53 -18.35 16.52 -4.89
C GLY A 53 -17.62 15.22 -4.55
N VAL A 54 -18.35 14.12 -4.35
CA VAL A 54 -17.74 12.79 -4.11
C VAL A 54 -16.91 12.33 -5.29
N ALA A 55 -17.43 12.47 -6.52
CA ALA A 55 -16.72 12.09 -7.73
C ALA A 55 -15.41 12.85 -7.88
N ALA A 56 -15.42 14.17 -7.62
CA ALA A 56 -14.22 15.00 -7.62
C ALA A 56 -13.20 14.53 -6.57
N LEU A 57 -13.66 14.17 -5.37
CA LEU A 57 -12.80 13.73 -4.28
C LEU A 57 -12.16 12.35 -4.57
N ILE A 58 -12.91 11.43 -5.21
CA ILE A 58 -12.37 10.14 -5.65
C ILE A 58 -11.40 10.30 -6.81
N ALA A 59 -11.76 11.09 -7.82
CA ALA A 59 -10.90 11.34 -8.97
C ALA A 59 -9.58 12.02 -8.55
N GLY A 60 -9.65 13.02 -7.65
CA GLY A 60 -8.48 13.70 -7.10
C GLY A 60 -7.57 12.78 -6.32
N GLY A 61 -8.12 11.93 -5.44
CA GLY A 61 -7.32 10.95 -4.69
C GLY A 61 -6.66 9.92 -5.59
N GLY A 62 -7.40 9.36 -6.55
CA GLY A 62 -6.85 8.40 -7.52
C GLY A 62 -5.75 9.00 -8.41
N ALA A 63 -5.92 10.25 -8.86
CA ALA A 63 -4.91 10.97 -9.62
C ALA A 63 -3.65 11.25 -8.77
N ALA A 64 -3.82 11.68 -7.51
CA ALA A 64 -2.72 11.95 -6.60
C ALA A 64 -1.88 10.70 -6.30
N ILE A 65 -2.53 9.53 -6.14
CA ILE A 65 -1.83 8.26 -5.99
C ILE A 65 -1.06 7.94 -7.27
N LYS A 66 -1.69 8.06 -8.44
CA LYS A 66 -1.05 7.76 -9.73
C LYS A 66 0.18 8.62 -9.99
N LEU A 67 0.13 9.91 -9.67
CA LEU A 67 1.25 10.84 -9.85
C LEU A 67 2.46 10.49 -8.97
N LYS A 68 2.26 9.78 -7.85
CA LYS A 68 3.32 9.38 -6.92
C LYS A 68 3.84 7.95 -7.16
N GLN A 69 3.22 7.17 -8.05
CA GLN A 69 3.62 5.79 -8.30
C GLN A 69 5.07 5.64 -8.77
N GLU A 70 5.63 6.66 -9.42
CA GLU A 70 7.00 6.64 -9.95
C GLU A 70 8.07 6.91 -8.89
N SER A 71 7.72 7.52 -7.76
CA SER A 71 8.66 7.90 -6.69
C SER A 71 8.59 7.00 -5.46
N GLU A 72 7.67 6.03 -5.43
CA GLU A 72 7.57 5.04 -4.34
C GLU A 72 8.56 3.88 -4.55
N PRO A 73 9.25 3.40 -3.48
CA PRO A 73 10.11 2.22 -3.55
C PRO A 73 9.31 0.97 -3.96
N ASN A 74 9.81 0.21 -4.93
CA ASN A 74 9.18 -1.03 -5.43
C ASN A 74 9.59 -2.28 -4.62
N GLU A 75 9.42 -2.27 -3.29
CA GLU A 75 9.90 -3.39 -2.45
C GLU A 75 8.76 -4.24 -1.91
N PRO A 76 8.32 -5.23 -2.72
CA PRO A 76 8.58 -6.63 -2.37
C PRO A 76 9.02 -7.52 -3.55
N GLN A 77 9.03 -6.98 -4.78
CA GLN A 77 9.34 -7.76 -5.97
C GLN A 77 10.81 -7.68 -6.37
N GLN A 78 11.47 -6.55 -6.09
CA GLN A 78 12.89 -6.37 -6.38
C GLN A 78 13.76 -7.33 -5.54
N ASP A 79 13.51 -7.43 -4.23
CA ASP A 79 14.16 -8.41 -3.34
C ASP A 79 14.05 -9.86 -3.84
N TYR A 80 12.90 -10.24 -4.41
CA TYR A 80 12.71 -11.58 -4.95
C TYR A 80 13.49 -11.77 -6.27
N LEU A 81 13.50 -10.76 -7.14
CA LEU A 81 14.27 -10.81 -8.39
C LEU A 81 15.77 -10.82 -8.11
N ASP A 82 16.25 -10.03 -7.16
CA ASP A 82 17.65 -10.00 -6.75
C ASP A 82 18.05 -11.33 -6.10
N ALA A 83 17.19 -11.92 -5.26
CA ALA A 83 17.41 -13.26 -4.71
C ALA A 83 17.42 -14.36 -5.79
N VAL A 84 16.58 -14.25 -6.83
CA VAL A 84 16.56 -15.18 -7.97
C VAL A 84 17.79 -15.02 -8.85
N VAL A 85 18.23 -13.79 -9.12
CA VAL A 85 19.46 -13.49 -9.87
C VAL A 85 20.67 -14.01 -9.11
N ALA A 86 20.77 -13.74 -7.80
CA ALA A 86 21.84 -14.25 -6.95
C ALA A 86 21.86 -15.80 -6.87
N ALA A 87 20.70 -16.45 -6.85
CA ALA A 87 20.60 -17.90 -6.89
C ALA A 87 21.02 -18.48 -8.25
N LYS A 88 20.69 -17.78 -9.34
CA LYS A 88 21.08 -18.14 -10.71
C LYS A 88 22.60 -18.01 -10.93
N GLU A 89 23.21 -16.96 -10.39
CA GLU A 89 24.67 -16.74 -10.43
C GLU A 89 25.44 -17.81 -9.65
N LYS A 90 24.88 -18.30 -8.53
CA LYS A 90 25.44 -19.39 -7.73
C LYS A 90 25.17 -20.79 -8.29
N GLY A 91 24.51 -20.91 -9.46
CA GLY A 91 24.19 -22.20 -10.08
C GLY A 91 23.20 -23.05 -9.28
N GLN A 92 22.46 -22.46 -8.33
CA GLN A 92 21.53 -23.17 -7.45
C GLN A 92 20.10 -23.09 -7.99
N ARG A 93 19.43 -24.24 -8.06
CA ARG A 93 18.00 -24.32 -8.43
C ARG A 93 17.18 -23.94 -7.19
N LEU A 94 16.39 -22.87 -7.29
CA LEU A 94 15.41 -22.51 -6.26
C LEU A 94 14.35 -23.61 -6.13
N THR A 95 14.51 -24.49 -5.14
CA THR A 95 13.46 -25.41 -4.71
C THR A 95 12.48 -24.62 -3.84
N THR A 96 11.30 -24.42 -4.40
CA THR A 96 10.22 -23.57 -3.88
C THR A 96 9.71 -24.01 -2.51
N LYS A 97 9.20 -23.00 -1.76
CA LYS A 97 8.47 -23.06 -0.48
C LYS A 97 9.29 -23.18 0.82
N LYS A 98 10.18 -22.23 1.14
CA LYS A 98 10.34 -21.82 2.56
C LYS A 98 11.16 -20.55 2.83
N THR A 99 11.90 -20.04 1.85
CA THR A 99 13.05 -19.18 2.20
C THR A 99 12.74 -17.68 2.34
N VAL A 100 11.54 -17.18 2.02
CA VAL A 100 11.25 -15.73 2.13
C VAL A 100 10.84 -15.30 3.55
N VAL A 101 10.84 -16.21 4.54
CA VAL A 101 10.53 -15.89 5.95
C VAL A 101 11.79 -15.89 6.82
N ALA A 102 12.95 -16.29 6.29
CA ALA A 102 14.16 -16.48 7.09
C ALA A 102 15.24 -15.43 6.80
N THR A 103 14.87 -14.14 6.80
CA THR A 103 15.87 -13.05 6.88
C THR A 103 16.19 -12.67 8.33
N GLU A 104 16.06 -13.61 9.29
CA GLU A 104 16.43 -13.36 10.69
C GLU A 104 17.17 -14.51 11.40
N SER A 105 17.40 -15.68 10.79
CA SER A 105 18.00 -16.80 11.56
C SER A 105 18.71 -17.88 10.73
N ALA A 106 19.61 -17.51 9.82
CA ALA A 106 20.50 -18.48 9.20
C ALA A 106 21.95 -18.09 9.47
N THR A 107 22.48 -18.54 10.61
CA THR A 107 23.91 -18.75 10.78
C THR A 107 24.40 -19.62 9.63
N VAL A 108 25.37 -19.11 8.88
CA VAL A 108 26.12 -19.86 7.87
C VAL A 108 26.89 -20.95 8.61
N GLU A 109 26.40 -22.19 8.59
CA GLU A 109 27.26 -23.34 8.81
C GLU A 109 27.92 -23.69 7.48
N ASP A 110 29.20 -23.31 7.37
CA ASP A 110 30.13 -23.87 6.40
C ASP A 110 30.25 -25.37 6.68
N SER A 111 29.56 -26.20 5.90
CA SER A 111 29.86 -27.63 5.85
C SER A 111 30.95 -27.85 4.79
N ASP A 112 32.16 -27.97 5.31
CA ASP A 112 33.41 -28.29 4.65
C ASP A 112 33.31 -29.36 3.56
N CYS A 113 34.16 -29.14 2.57
CA CYS A 113 34.62 -30.07 1.57
C CYS A 113 35.05 -31.42 2.19
N LYS A 114 34.52 -32.53 1.66
CA LYS A 114 35.22 -33.80 1.45
C LYS A 114 34.41 -34.72 0.53
#